data_AF-A0A6V8NNP1-F1
#
_entry.id   AF-A0A6V8NNP1-F1
#
_cell.length_a   1.000
_cell.length_b   1.000
_cell.length_c   1.000
_cell.angle_alpha   90.00
_cell.angle_beta   90.00
_cell.angle_gamma   90.00
#
_symmetry.space_group_name_H-M   'P 1'
#
loop_
_entity.id
_entity.type
_entity.pdbx_description
1 polymer ?
#
loop_
_entity_poly.entity_id
_entity_poly.type
_entity_poly.pdbx_seq_one_letter_code
_entity_poly.pdbx_strand_id
1 'polypeptide(L)'
;MKTYFLSYFLSNMKAFIKFDAALAQRIYAGCDMFLMPSRFEPCGLGQLISMAYGTIPIVRRTGGLADTVKDFDPRTGTGIGFVFQNYNAMHLLVAIVRALEHFRNEGTWRSLMERAMSCDFSWDSSAHKYEEIYKLAIELRKKGH
;
A
#
# COMPACT_ATOMS: atom_id res chain seq x y z
N MET A 1 23.26 16.81 -22.04
CA MET A 1 22.71 15.57 -21.44
C MET A 1 21.65 15.83 -20.36
N LYS A 2 21.87 16.72 -19.37
CA LYS A 2 20.85 17.06 -18.33
C LYS A 2 19.52 17.62 -18.88
N THR A 3 19.56 18.45 -19.92
CA THR A 3 18.37 19.09 -20.50
C THR A 3 17.46 18.12 -21.26
N TYR A 4 18.04 17.13 -21.97
CA TYR A 4 17.29 16.07 -22.65
C TYR A 4 16.64 15.10 -21.66
N PHE A 5 17.33 14.79 -20.56
CA PHE A 5 16.80 13.90 -19.52
C PHE A 5 15.58 14.51 -18.80
N LEU A 6 15.61 15.81 -18.49
CA LEU A 6 14.46 16.53 -17.91
C LEU A 6 13.29 16.66 -18.89
N SER A 7 13.57 16.97 -20.17
CA SER A 7 12.56 17.11 -21.21
C SER A 7 11.79 15.81 -21.48
N TYR A 8 12.48 14.67 -21.52
CA TYR A 8 11.87 13.35 -21.72
C TYR A 8 11.04 12.88 -20.52
N PHE A 9 11.46 13.26 -19.31
CA PHE A 9 10.74 12.89 -18.09
C PHE A 9 9.41 13.63 -17.93
N LEU A 10 9.36 14.90 -18.35
CA LEU A 10 8.16 15.72 -18.23
C LEU A 10 7.07 15.33 -19.25
N SER A 11 7.40 14.78 -20.42
CA SER A 11 6.38 14.37 -21.41
C SER A 11 5.48 13.24 -20.91
N ASN A 12 6.00 12.40 -20.01
CA ASN A 12 5.29 11.25 -19.43
C ASN A 12 4.74 11.53 -18.02
N MET A 13 4.82 12.78 -17.56
CA MET A 13 4.27 13.21 -16.27
C MET A 13 2.94 13.93 -16.47
N LYS A 14 1.93 13.54 -15.70
CA LYS A 14 0.63 14.22 -15.65
C LYS A 14 0.30 14.57 -14.20
N ALA A 15 -0.20 15.78 -13.97
CA ALA A 15 -0.69 16.22 -12.68
C ALA A 15 -2.20 16.48 -12.80
N PHE A 16 -2.98 15.87 -11.91
CA PHE A 16 -4.42 16.07 -11.82
C PHE A 16 -4.73 16.77 -10.49
N ILE A 17 -4.97 18.08 -10.55
CA ILE A 17 -5.23 18.92 -9.36
C ILE A 17 -6.75 19.05 -9.17
N LYS A 18 -7.42 17.91 -9.01
CA LYS A 18 -8.83 17.80 -8.64
C LYS A 18 -9.09 16.40 -8.10
N PHE A 19 -10.06 16.25 -7.22
CA PHE A 19 -10.54 14.94 -6.84
C PHE A 19 -11.54 14.42 -7.87
N ASP A 20 -11.28 13.24 -8.41
CA ASP A 20 -12.14 12.50 -9.32
C ASP A 20 -12.03 11.02 -8.97
N ALA A 21 -13.10 10.46 -8.39
CA ALA A 21 -13.10 9.10 -7.88
C ALA A 21 -12.94 8.06 -9.00
N ALA A 22 -13.56 8.30 -10.16
CA ALA A 22 -13.45 7.40 -11.30
C ALA A 22 -12.03 7.40 -11.87
N LEU A 23 -11.40 8.58 -11.94
CA LEU A 23 -10.00 8.67 -12.32
C LEU A 23 -9.08 7.97 -11.30
N ALA A 24 -9.32 8.16 -10.00
CA ALA A 24 -8.53 7.50 -8.96
C ALA A 24 -8.59 5.97 -9.09
N GLN A 25 -9.78 5.40 -9.27
CA GLN A 25 -9.97 3.96 -9.51
C GLN A 25 -9.25 3.48 -10.77
N ARG A 26 -9.28 4.25 -11.87
CA ARG A 26 -8.54 3.94 -13.10
C ARG A 26 -7.03 4.01 -12.92
N ILE A 27 -6.54 4.93 -12.09
CA ILE A 27 -5.11 5.00 -11.74
C ILE A 27 -4.71 3.76 -10.95
N TYR A 28 -5.49 3.36 -9.94
CA TYR A 28 -5.24 2.10 -9.25
C TYR A 28 -5.26 0.92 -10.25
N ALA A 29 -6.34 0.72 -11.00
CA ALA A 29 -6.44 -0.40 -11.95
C ALA A 29 -5.39 -0.40 -13.09
N GLY A 30 -4.81 0.77 -13.42
CA GLY A 30 -3.93 0.95 -14.57
C GLY A 30 -2.44 1.06 -14.23
N CYS A 31 -2.07 1.05 -12.95
CA CYS A 31 -0.67 1.18 -12.52
C CYS A 31 -0.11 -0.16 -12.02
N ASP A 32 1.15 -0.43 -12.32
CA ASP A 32 1.88 -1.57 -11.75
C ASP A 32 2.29 -1.30 -10.29
N MET A 33 2.64 -0.06 -9.98
CA MET A 33 3.13 0.36 -8.66
C MET A 33 2.44 1.63 -8.18
N PHE A 34 2.12 1.68 -6.88
CA PHE A 34 1.49 2.84 -6.23
C PHE A 34 2.43 3.44 -5.17
N LEU A 35 2.87 4.68 -5.40
CA LEU A 35 3.76 5.38 -4.48
C LEU A 35 2.96 6.09 -3.40
N MET A 36 3.22 5.74 -2.14
CA MET A 36 2.61 6.39 -0.98
C MET A 36 3.67 6.75 0.07
N PRO A 37 4.51 7.77 -0.22
CA PRO A 37 5.63 8.17 0.63
C PRO A 37 5.20 9.08 1.79
N SER A 38 4.10 8.77 2.48
CA SER A 38 3.51 9.65 3.49
C SER A 38 4.48 9.96 4.66
N ARG A 39 4.52 11.24 5.08
CA ARG A 39 5.20 11.64 6.34
C ARG A 39 4.45 11.12 7.57
N PHE A 40 3.12 11.11 7.49
CA PHE A 40 2.20 10.61 8.50
C PHE A 40 0.99 10.01 7.79
N GLU A 41 0.48 8.89 8.29
CA GLU A 41 -0.66 8.18 7.69
C GLU A 41 -1.53 7.52 8.78
N PRO A 42 -2.69 8.10 9.14
CA PRO A 42 -3.52 7.59 10.22
C PRO A 42 -4.50 6.50 9.78
N CYS A 43 -4.92 6.47 8.51
CA CYS A 43 -6.04 5.64 8.06
C CYS A 43 -5.62 4.63 7.00
N GLY A 44 -4.73 5.01 6.07
CA GLY A 44 -4.12 4.06 5.14
C GLY A 44 -5.15 3.30 4.29
N LEU A 45 -5.98 4.00 3.51
CA LEU A 45 -6.88 3.31 2.58
C LEU A 45 -6.24 3.11 1.20
N GLY A 46 -5.36 4.02 0.78
CA GLY A 46 -4.78 4.02 -0.56
C GLY A 46 -4.01 2.73 -0.88
N GLN A 47 -3.20 2.23 0.05
CA GLN A 47 -2.46 0.99 -0.15
C GLN A 47 -3.38 -0.24 -0.26
N LEU A 48 -4.48 -0.28 0.51
CA LEU A 48 -5.46 -1.36 0.47
C LEU A 48 -6.16 -1.40 -0.89
N ILE A 49 -6.62 -0.23 -1.35
CA ILE A 49 -7.26 -0.09 -2.66
C ILE A 49 -6.28 -0.47 -3.76
N SER A 50 -5.03 0.00 -3.71
CA SER A 50 -4.02 -0.35 -4.71
C SER A 50 -3.81 -1.86 -4.80
N MET A 51 -3.68 -2.55 -3.65
CA MET A 51 -3.49 -4.00 -3.62
C MET A 51 -4.72 -4.75 -4.15
N ALA A 52 -5.93 -4.29 -3.85
CA ALA A 52 -7.17 -4.88 -4.38
C ALA A 52 -7.25 -4.81 -5.92
N TYR A 53 -6.64 -3.79 -6.54
CA TYR A 53 -6.54 -3.65 -8.00
C TYR A 53 -5.31 -4.36 -8.61
N GLY A 54 -4.48 -5.05 -7.80
CA GLY A 54 -3.25 -5.70 -8.27
C GLY A 54 -2.05 -4.75 -8.40
N THR A 55 -2.17 -3.52 -7.92
CA THR A 55 -1.07 -2.55 -7.92
C THR A 55 -0.23 -2.70 -6.66
N ILE A 56 1.07 -2.87 -6.81
CA ILE A 56 1.96 -3.09 -5.68
C ILE A 56 2.30 -1.77 -4.97
N PRO A 57 2.03 -1.64 -3.66
CA PRO A 57 2.32 -0.41 -2.93
C PRO A 57 3.80 -0.29 -2.60
N ILE A 58 4.32 0.94 -2.72
CA ILE A 58 5.64 1.35 -2.24
C ILE A 58 5.41 2.43 -1.18
N VAL A 59 5.63 2.08 0.08
CA VAL A 59 5.18 2.87 1.24
C VAL A 59 6.30 3.22 2.18
N ARG A 60 6.11 4.31 2.94
CA ARG A 60 6.92 4.55 4.13
C ARG A 60 6.36 3.74 5.31
N ARG A 61 7.24 3.18 6.16
CA ARG A 61 6.87 2.56 7.44
C ARG A 61 6.38 3.62 8.43
N THR A 62 5.10 3.96 8.37
CA THR A 62 4.46 4.93 9.27
C THR A 62 2.98 4.62 9.45
N GLY A 63 2.47 4.78 10.68
CA GLY A 63 1.06 4.54 11.01
C GLY A 63 0.51 3.25 10.41
N GLY A 64 -0.70 3.31 9.84
CA GLY A 64 -1.38 2.14 9.28
C GLY A 64 -0.63 1.43 8.15
N LEU A 65 0.32 2.10 7.48
CA LEU A 65 1.14 1.49 6.42
C LEU A 65 2.12 0.45 6.99
N ALA A 66 2.68 0.71 8.17
CA ALA A 66 3.63 -0.20 8.83
C ALA A 66 2.96 -1.50 9.31
N ASP A 67 1.67 -1.40 9.64
CA ASP A 67 0.85 -2.50 10.12
C ASP A 67 0.36 -3.36 8.95
N THR A 68 -0.05 -2.70 7.87
CA THR A 68 -0.62 -3.32 6.67
C THR A 68 0.46 -3.94 5.77
N VAL A 69 1.42 -3.14 5.29
CA VAL A 69 2.31 -3.55 4.20
C VAL A 69 3.56 -4.19 4.77
N LYS A 70 3.69 -5.51 4.55
CA LYS A 70 4.93 -6.24 4.86
C LYS A 70 5.88 -6.16 3.67
N ASP A 71 7.13 -5.78 3.96
CA ASP A 71 8.17 -5.62 2.95
C ASP A 71 8.45 -6.95 2.24
N PHE A 72 8.59 -6.89 0.92
CA PHE A 72 8.84 -8.06 0.10
C PHE A 72 10.26 -8.60 0.34
N ASP A 73 10.34 -9.87 0.75
CA ASP A 73 11.61 -10.62 0.85
C ASP A 73 11.66 -11.65 -0.29
N PRO A 74 12.55 -11.47 -1.28
CA PRO A 74 12.68 -12.39 -2.41
C PRO A 74 13.23 -13.76 -2.02
N ARG A 75 13.88 -13.92 -0.86
CA ARG A 75 14.45 -15.20 -0.43
C ARG A 75 13.37 -16.16 0.06
N THR A 76 12.39 -15.62 0.79
CA THR A 76 11.24 -16.38 1.29
C THR A 76 10.05 -16.28 0.34
N GLY A 77 10.07 -15.32 -0.57
CA GLY A 77 8.95 -14.97 -1.42
C GLY A 77 7.76 -14.48 -0.60
N THR A 78 7.95 -13.84 0.55
CA THR A 78 6.87 -13.30 1.43
C THR A 78 6.78 -11.77 1.36
N GLY A 79 5.70 -11.17 1.87
CA GLY A 79 5.46 -9.72 1.81
C GLY A 79 4.49 -9.33 0.69
N ILE A 80 4.00 -8.09 0.72
CA ILE A 80 2.91 -7.60 -0.15
C ILE A 80 3.17 -6.18 -0.69
N GLY A 81 4.39 -5.68 -0.57
CA GLY A 81 4.79 -4.39 -1.09
C GLY A 81 6.24 -4.06 -0.77
N PHE A 82 6.66 -2.85 -1.09
CA PHE A 82 8.00 -2.36 -0.80
C PHE A 82 7.95 -1.27 0.27
N VAL A 83 8.75 -1.42 1.31
CA VAL A 83 8.70 -0.54 2.47
C VAL A 83 10.03 0.17 2.67
N PHE A 84 9.98 1.47 2.92
CA PHE A 84 11.16 2.26 3.33
C PHE A 84 10.95 2.98 4.67
N GLN A 85 12.03 3.29 5.37
CA GLN A 85 11.99 3.73 6.77
C GLN A 85 11.95 5.26 6.93
N ASN A 86 13.01 5.92 6.48
CA ASN A 86 13.21 7.35 6.73
C ASN A 86 12.45 8.18 5.70
N TYR A 87 11.85 9.29 6.15
CA TYR A 87 11.18 10.26 5.28
C TYR A 87 12.22 11.10 4.53
N ASN A 88 12.85 10.50 3.53
CA ASN A 88 13.79 11.17 2.64
C ASN A 88 13.78 10.55 1.23
N ALA A 89 14.22 11.33 0.26
CA ALA A 89 14.20 10.96 -1.15
C ALA A 89 15.08 9.74 -1.47
N MET A 90 16.21 9.57 -0.78
CA MET A 90 17.13 8.47 -1.04
C MET A 90 16.53 7.12 -0.64
N HIS A 91 15.84 7.04 0.49
CA HIS A 91 15.18 5.83 0.95
C HIS A 91 13.99 5.47 0.05
N LEU A 92 13.23 6.47 -0.41
CA LEU A 92 12.18 6.26 -1.41
C LEU A 92 12.78 5.70 -2.70
N LEU A 93 13.87 6.31 -3.20
CA LEU A 93 14.54 5.85 -4.42
C LEU A 93 15.03 4.41 -4.29
N VAL A 94 15.62 4.03 -3.16
CA VAL A 94 16.05 2.64 -2.91
C VAL A 94 14.86 1.68 -2.99
N ALA A 95 13.71 2.02 -2.41
CA ALA A 95 12.52 1.18 -2.49
C ALA A 95 11.97 1.08 -3.92
N ILE A 96 11.98 2.18 -4.68
CA ILE A 96 11.60 2.19 -6.10
C ILE A 96 12.53 1.27 -6.92
N VAL A 97 13.85 1.38 -6.71
CA VAL A 97 14.83 0.52 -7.41
C VAL A 97 14.61 -0.95 -7.09
N ARG A 98 14.39 -1.29 -5.81
CA ARG A 98 14.03 -2.66 -5.41
C ARG A 98 12.78 -3.16 -6.13
N ALA A 99 11.74 -2.35 -6.19
CA ALA A 99 10.50 -2.70 -6.88
C ALA A 99 10.72 -2.94 -8.38
N LEU A 100 11.47 -2.05 -9.04
CA LEU A 100 11.78 -2.15 -10.47
C LEU A 100 12.62 -3.39 -10.81
N GLU A 101 13.59 -3.75 -9.97
CA GLU A 101 14.39 -4.96 -10.18
C GLU A 101 13.52 -6.22 -10.11
N HIS A 102 12.53 -6.26 -9.21
CA HIS A 102 11.60 -7.39 -9.13
C HIS A 102 10.52 -7.37 -10.21
N PHE A 103 10.10 -6.19 -10.67
CA PHE A 103 9.14 -6.04 -11.76
C PHE A 103 9.61 -6.69 -13.06
N ARG A 104 10.92 -6.72 -13.29
CA ARG A 104 11.52 -7.40 -14.45
C ARG A 104 11.34 -8.92 -14.44
N ASN A 105 11.01 -9.51 -13.30
CA ASN A 105 10.74 -10.93 -13.17
C ASN A 105 9.23 -11.16 -13.09
N GLU A 106 8.60 -11.43 -14.23
CA GLU A 106 7.14 -11.56 -14.36
C GLU A 106 6.55 -12.61 -13.40
N GLY A 107 7.23 -13.74 -13.21
CA GLY A 107 6.76 -14.81 -12.32
C GLY A 107 6.73 -14.37 -10.86
N THR A 108 7.82 -13.76 -10.39
CA THR A 108 7.93 -13.26 -9.01
C THR A 108 6.95 -12.10 -8.77
N TRP A 109 6.84 -11.19 -9.74
CA TRP A 109 5.93 -10.05 -9.66
C TRP A 109 4.47 -10.50 -9.59
N ARG A 110 4.08 -11.46 -10.44
CA ARG A 110 2.73 -12.02 -10.45
C ARG A 110 2.39 -12.68 -9.11
N SER A 111 3.29 -13.49 -8.55
CA SER A 111 3.06 -14.10 -7.23
C SER A 111 3.00 -13.09 -6.09
N LEU A 112 3.72 -11.97 -6.19
CA LEU A 112 3.60 -10.85 -5.24
C LEU A 112 2.23 -10.16 -5.36
N MET A 113 1.79 -9.89 -6.60
CA MET A 113 0.51 -9.28 -6.94
C MET A 113 -0.68 -10.11 -6.46
N GLU A 114 -0.74 -11.39 -6.84
CA GLU A 114 -1.83 -12.30 -6.46
C GLU A 114 -1.97 -12.38 -4.94
N ARG A 115 -0.85 -12.37 -4.22
CA ARG A 115 -0.85 -12.36 -2.75
C ARG A 115 -1.36 -11.06 -2.17
N ALA A 116 -0.90 -9.92 -2.69
CA ALA A 116 -1.39 -8.62 -2.26
C ALA A 116 -2.91 -8.49 -2.48
N MET A 117 -3.41 -8.99 -3.61
CA MET A 117 -4.85 -9.03 -3.91
C MET A 117 -5.63 -9.99 -2.99
N SER A 118 -5.00 -11.08 -2.53
CA SER A 118 -5.64 -12.06 -1.65
C SER A 118 -5.76 -11.62 -0.19
N CYS A 119 -5.18 -10.47 0.18
CA CYS A 119 -5.29 -9.96 1.54
C CYS A 119 -6.73 -9.58 1.87
N ASP A 120 -7.24 -10.11 2.97
CA ASP A 120 -8.54 -9.74 3.50
C ASP A 120 -8.47 -8.36 4.15
N PHE A 121 -9.20 -7.40 3.56
CA PHE A 121 -9.37 -6.04 4.07
C PHE A 121 -10.80 -5.78 4.54
N SER A 122 -11.59 -6.83 4.73
CA SER A 122 -12.96 -6.73 5.21
C SER A 122 -13.03 -6.15 6.62
N TRP A 123 -14.18 -5.56 6.93
CA TRP A 123 -14.47 -5.09 8.29
C TRP A 123 -14.90 -6.24 9.22
N ASP A 124 -15.13 -7.45 8.70
CA ASP A 124 -15.74 -8.55 9.45
C ASP A 124 -14.89 -8.94 10.68
N SER A 125 -13.57 -9.05 10.52
CA SER A 125 -12.67 -9.35 11.64
C SER A 125 -12.71 -8.28 12.73
N SER A 126 -12.75 -7.00 12.33
CA SER A 126 -12.87 -5.88 13.28
C SER A 126 -14.24 -5.87 13.95
N ALA A 127 -15.31 -6.08 13.18
CA ALA A 127 -16.69 -6.11 13.67
C ALA A 127 -16.88 -7.17 14.75
N HIS A 128 -16.37 -8.39 14.55
CA HIS A 128 -16.45 -9.46 15.55
C HIS A 128 -15.75 -9.08 16.86
N LYS A 129 -14.55 -8.49 16.80
CA LYS A 129 -13.84 -8.01 18.00
C LYS A 129 -14.63 -6.93 18.74
N TYR A 130 -15.25 -6.00 18.01
CA TYR A 130 -16.13 -5.00 18.61
C TYR A 130 -17.35 -5.66 19.28
N GLU A 131 -17.98 -6.63 18.61
CA GLU A 131 -19.12 -7.38 19.14
C GLU A 131 -18.77 -8.08 20.48
N GLU A 132 -17.60 -8.72 20.56
CA GLU A 132 -17.10 -9.35 21.79
C GLU A 132 -16.94 -8.33 22.93
N ILE A 133 -16.35 -7.17 22.64
CA ILE A 133 -16.17 -6.09 23.64
C ILE A 133 -17.53 -5.58 24.13
N TYR A 134 -18.49 -5.37 23.22
CA TYR A 134 -19.84 -4.94 23.61
C TYR A 134 -20.57 -5.99 24.45
N LYS A 135 -20.46 -7.28 24.10
CA LYS A 135 -21.00 -8.38 24.91
C LYS A 135 -20.40 -8.40 26.31
N LEU A 136 -19.07 -8.28 26.42
CA LEU A 136 -18.37 -8.21 27.70
C LEU A 136 -18.83 -7.01 28.54
N ALA A 137 -18.95 -5.83 27.93
CA ALA A 137 -19.40 -4.62 28.63
C ALA A 137 -20.84 -4.78 29.18
N ILE A 138 -21.72 -5.43 28.42
CA ILE A 138 -23.09 -5.74 28.86
C ILE A 138 -23.08 -6.72 30.03
N GLU A 139 -22.25 -7.77 29.99
CA GLU A 139 -22.13 -8.74 31.08
C GLU A 139 -21.59 -8.12 32.38
N LEU A 140 -20.56 -7.29 32.28
CA LEU A 140 -19.98 -6.58 33.43
C LEU A 140 -21.00 -5.64 34.07
N ARG A 141 -21.81 -4.94 33.26
CA ARG A 141 -22.89 -4.10 33.76
C ARG A 141 -23.94 -4.91 34.52
N LYS A 142 -24.28 -6.12 34.06
CA LYS A 142 -25.26 -7.00 34.72
C LYS A 142 -24.76 -7.58 36.05
N LYS A 143 -23.45 -7.76 36.21
CA LYS A 143 -22.82 -8.29 37.44
C LYS A 143 -22.54 -7.23 38.52
N GLY A 144 -22.59 -5.94 38.15
CA GLY A 144 -22.37 -4.81 39.06
C GLY A 144 -23.65 -4.27 39.73
N HIS A 145 -24.74 -5.04 39.73
CA HIS A 145 -25.98 -4.82 40.50
C HIS A 145 -26.24 -6.08 41.33
#